data_AF-A0A5C6HCD9-F1
#
_entry.id   AF-A0A5C6HCD9-F1
#
_cell.length_a   1.000
_cell.length_b   1.000
_cell.length_c   1.000
_cell.angle_alpha   90.00
_cell.angle_beta   90.00
_cell.angle_gamma   90.00
#
_symmetry.space_group_name_H-M   'P 1'
#
loop_
_entity.id
_entity.type
_entity.pdbx_description
1 polymer ?
#
loop_
_entity_poly.entity_id
_entity_poly.type
_entity_poly.pdbx_seq_one_letter_code
_entity_poly.pdbx_strand_id
1 'polypeptide(L)'
;MYYDYKGRVIQTKGNNPLSGGTEKEYIAYNFTGQPLQKKHIHAATGKDTQTELYTYTYDDALRLKTTQYSLNGAARLMLASNTFNIAYAYDKQGNMISLNRNGTLTKDLNKGINSITYNLLNLPQTLTISNPLGSATNSYTYAADGRKLKTVIGSKTKDYCGNVIYENGVFKRILIEGGYIEGGTYYFYLTDHLGNNRVVADVSGNIKQTNHYYPFGMSFAEGIQTSPQPYKYNGKELDTDRGLNLYDYSARYMDPALGRFSTVDSLVEKYYSISPYAYV
;
A
#
# COMPACT_ATOMS: atom_id res chain seq x y z
N MET A 1 9.60 28.92 6.65
CA MET A 1 10.02 27.91 5.63
C MET A 1 11.18 28.47 4.85
N TYR A 2 12.06 27.62 4.32
CA TYR A 2 13.20 28.02 3.50
C TYR A 2 13.15 27.29 2.15
N TYR A 3 13.59 27.97 1.10
CA TYR A 3 13.48 27.53 -0.28
C TYR A 3 14.85 27.57 -0.97
N ASP A 4 15.03 26.73 -2.00
CA ASP A 4 16.17 26.87 -2.91
C ASP A 4 15.93 27.92 -4.01
N TYR A 5 16.92 28.13 -4.87
CA TYR A 5 16.84 29.09 -5.98
C TYR A 5 15.77 28.75 -7.04
N LYS A 6 15.23 27.52 -7.03
CA LYS A 6 14.11 27.10 -7.89
C LYS A 6 12.75 27.24 -7.19
N GLY A 7 12.71 27.83 -5.99
CA GLY A 7 11.49 28.02 -5.21
C GLY A 7 10.96 26.75 -4.55
N ARG A 8 11.75 25.68 -4.45
CA ARG A 8 11.35 24.42 -3.81
C ARG A 8 11.67 24.46 -2.33
N VAL A 9 10.77 23.95 -1.47
CA VAL A 9 10.99 23.91 -0.02
C VAL A 9 12.16 22.98 0.31
N ILE A 10 13.20 23.52 0.93
CA ILE A 10 14.37 22.76 1.39
C ILE A 10 14.41 22.60 2.91
N GLN A 11 13.66 23.44 3.64
CA GLN A 11 13.52 23.29 5.07
C GLN A 11 12.20 23.85 5.60
N THR A 12 11.54 23.09 6.46
CA THR A 12 10.45 23.58 7.30
C THR A 12 10.89 23.54 8.77
N LYS A 13 10.35 24.47 9.58
CA LYS A 13 10.56 24.50 11.02
C LYS A 13 9.24 24.85 11.69
N GLY A 14 8.85 24.06 12.67
CA GLY A 14 7.66 24.26 13.49
C GLY A 14 7.95 24.01 14.96
N ASN A 15 6.93 24.21 15.79
CA ASN A 15 6.99 23.84 17.20
C ASN A 15 6.58 22.36 17.35
N ASN A 16 7.21 21.64 18.29
CA ASN A 16 6.73 20.32 18.67
C ASN A 16 5.45 20.46 19.54
N PRO A 17 4.30 19.91 19.13
CA PRO A 17 3.02 20.15 19.80
C PRO A 17 2.82 19.37 21.10
N LEU A 18 3.66 18.36 21.39
CA LEU A 18 3.43 17.43 22.51
C LEU A 18 4.13 17.86 23.81
N SER A 19 5.26 18.56 23.74
CA SER A 19 6.06 18.90 24.94
C SER A 19 6.92 20.19 24.81
N GLY A 20 6.66 21.00 23.79
CA GLY A 20 7.53 22.11 23.43
C GLY A 20 8.83 21.64 22.77
N GLY A 21 9.59 22.56 22.19
CA GLY A 21 10.75 22.25 21.34
C GLY A 21 10.49 22.53 19.86
N THR A 22 11.22 21.89 18.96
CA THR A 22 11.16 22.18 17.51
C THR A 22 11.08 20.94 16.66
N GLU A 23 10.24 21.01 15.63
CA GLU A 23 10.23 20.09 14.51
C GLU A 23 10.95 20.74 13.33
N LYS A 24 11.88 20.00 12.69
CA LYS A 24 12.59 20.48 11.50
C LYS A 24 12.62 19.42 10.43
N GLU A 25 12.17 19.76 9.25
CA GLU A 25 12.29 18.92 8.07
C GLU A 25 13.29 19.55 7.09
N TYR A 26 14.12 18.73 6.46
CA TYR A 26 15.05 19.13 5.42
C TYR A 26 14.86 18.23 4.20
N ILE A 27 14.89 18.81 3.00
CA ILE A 27 14.80 18.07 1.75
C ILE A 27 15.94 18.48 0.83
N ALA A 28 16.73 17.51 0.39
CA ALA A 28 17.71 17.68 -0.67
C ALA A 28 17.12 17.14 -1.98
N TYR A 29 17.28 17.88 -3.08
CA TYR A 29 16.77 17.49 -4.40
C TYR A 29 17.93 17.25 -5.37
N ASN A 30 17.71 16.41 -6.38
CA ASN A 30 18.58 16.36 -7.55
C ASN A 30 18.33 17.56 -8.48
N PHE A 31 19.09 17.61 -9.58
CA PHE A 31 18.99 18.70 -10.56
C PHE A 31 17.57 18.85 -11.14
N THR A 32 16.92 17.74 -11.44
CA THR A 32 15.59 17.64 -12.04
C THR A 32 14.44 17.79 -11.02
N GLY A 33 14.73 17.79 -9.73
CA GLY A 33 13.77 18.08 -8.65
C GLY A 33 13.16 16.89 -7.94
N GLN A 34 13.66 15.68 -8.16
CA GLN A 34 13.32 14.56 -7.27
C GLN A 34 14.07 14.67 -5.93
N PRO A 35 13.43 14.40 -4.79
CA PRO A 35 14.09 14.35 -3.48
C PRO A 35 15.17 13.26 -3.45
N LEU A 36 16.41 13.60 -3.12
CA LEU A 36 17.48 12.64 -2.85
C LEU A 36 17.51 12.22 -1.38
N GLN A 37 17.22 13.16 -0.48
CA GLN A 37 17.16 12.90 0.96
C GLN A 37 16.07 13.73 1.60
N LYS A 38 15.40 13.14 2.59
CA LYS A 38 14.49 13.84 3.49
C LYS A 38 14.92 13.54 4.92
N LYS A 39 15.20 14.58 5.70
CA LYS A 39 15.61 14.45 7.10
C LYS A 39 14.58 15.13 8.00
N HIS A 40 14.05 14.39 8.96
CA HIS A 40 13.17 14.92 10.00
C HIS A 40 13.90 14.91 11.34
N ILE A 41 13.82 16.02 12.08
CA ILE A 41 14.43 16.17 13.40
C ILE A 41 13.33 16.55 14.39
N HIS A 42 13.08 15.63 15.32
CA HIS A 42 12.17 15.78 16.44
C HIS A 42 12.96 16.19 17.68
N ALA A 43 12.83 17.44 18.10
CA ALA A 43 13.41 17.92 19.36
C ALA A 43 12.29 18.31 20.33
N ALA A 44 12.22 17.58 21.45
CA ALA A 44 11.28 17.82 22.53
C ALA A 44 12.02 18.25 23.80
N THR A 45 11.45 19.17 24.58
CA THR A 45 12.08 19.67 25.81
C THR A 45 12.32 18.52 26.79
N GLY A 46 13.57 18.37 27.27
CA GLY A 46 13.94 17.33 28.23
C GLY A 46 13.93 15.90 27.68
N LYS A 47 13.89 15.74 26.34
CA LYS A 47 14.00 14.44 25.65
C LYS A 47 15.17 14.48 24.66
N ASP A 48 15.71 13.30 24.38
CA ASP A 48 16.71 13.15 23.34
C ASP A 48 16.13 13.52 21.97
N THR A 49 16.94 14.19 21.15
CA THR A 49 16.53 14.54 19.79
C THR A 49 16.52 13.28 18.91
N GLN A 50 15.40 13.01 18.26
CA GLN A 50 15.33 11.95 17.25
C GLN A 50 15.54 12.53 15.86
N THR A 51 16.37 11.87 15.06
CA THR A 51 16.64 12.24 13.67
C THR A 51 16.32 11.07 12.75
N GLU A 52 15.33 11.26 11.89
CA GLU A 52 14.97 10.31 10.83
C GLU A 52 15.57 10.78 9.51
N LEU A 53 16.28 9.92 8.79
CA LEU A 53 16.85 10.22 7.48
C LEU A 53 16.37 9.20 6.45
N TYR A 54 15.58 9.67 5.49
CA TYR A 54 15.21 8.94 4.29
C TYR A 54 16.18 9.29 3.15
N THR A 55 16.68 8.28 2.44
CA THR A 55 17.50 8.45 1.23
C THR A 55 16.84 7.73 0.07
N TYR A 56 16.74 8.41 -1.07
CA TYR A 56 16.06 7.94 -2.27
C TYR A 56 17.07 7.79 -3.42
N THR A 57 16.95 6.72 -4.19
CA THR A 57 17.69 6.56 -5.45
C THR A 57 16.74 6.41 -6.62
N TYR A 58 17.18 6.85 -7.79
CA TYR A 58 16.39 6.83 -9.02
C TYR A 58 17.16 6.09 -10.11
N ASP A 59 16.44 5.54 -11.09
CA ASP A 59 17.06 5.11 -12.34
C ASP A 59 17.29 6.28 -13.30
N ASP A 60 17.89 6.01 -14.45
CA ASP A 60 18.22 7.04 -15.47
C ASP A 60 16.96 7.70 -16.06
N ALA A 61 15.80 7.04 -15.93
CA ALA A 61 14.49 7.58 -16.31
C ALA A 61 13.80 8.32 -15.15
N LEU A 62 14.52 8.62 -14.07
CA LEU A 62 14.08 9.36 -12.89
C LEU A 62 12.94 8.68 -12.10
N ARG A 63 12.82 7.35 -12.18
CA ARG A 63 11.85 6.55 -11.42
C ARG A 63 12.48 6.06 -10.11
N LEU A 64 11.71 6.10 -9.01
CA LEU A 64 12.21 5.77 -7.66
C LEU A 64 12.59 4.29 -7.54
N LYS A 65 13.88 4.00 -7.47
CA LYS A 65 14.44 2.64 -7.38
C LYS A 65 14.53 2.14 -5.95
N THR A 66 15.06 2.92 -5.02
CA THR A 66 15.16 2.51 -3.61
C THR A 66 14.77 3.62 -2.66
N THR A 67 14.24 3.22 -1.50
CA THR A 67 14.10 4.08 -0.31
C THR A 67 14.84 3.42 0.84
N GLN A 68 15.71 4.17 1.51
CA GLN A 68 16.45 3.73 2.69
C GLN A 68 16.16 4.65 3.88
N TYR A 69 16.29 4.13 5.10
CA TYR A 69 16.02 4.85 6.34
C TYR A 69 17.14 4.66 7.36
N SER A 70 17.43 5.72 8.12
CA SER A 70 18.33 5.71 9.26
C SER A 70 17.70 6.51 10.40
N LEU A 71 17.66 5.91 11.59
CA LEU A 71 17.26 6.57 12.83
C LEU A 71 18.51 6.93 13.63
N ASN A 72 18.63 8.18 14.06
CA ASN A 72 19.70 8.68 14.92
C ASN A 72 21.12 8.36 14.40
N GLY A 73 21.30 8.36 13.07
CA GLY A 73 22.59 8.07 12.43
C GLY A 73 22.97 6.59 12.40
N ALA A 74 22.08 5.67 12.79
CA ALA A 74 22.28 4.23 12.65
C ALA A 74 22.48 3.81 11.19
N ALA A 75 22.96 2.57 10.98
CA ALA A 75 23.11 1.99 9.65
C ALA A 75 21.81 2.10 8.85
N ARG A 76 21.93 2.43 7.55
CA ARG A 76 20.78 2.59 6.68
C ARG A 76 20.12 1.24 6.40
N LEU A 77 18.83 1.14 6.72
CA LEU A 77 17.98 0.02 6.38
C LEU A 77 17.31 0.28 5.04
N MET A 78 17.27 -0.73 4.17
CA MET A 78 16.43 -0.66 2.97
C MET A 78 14.97 -0.73 3.41
N LEU A 79 14.16 0.23 2.98
CA LEU A 79 12.72 0.24 3.24
C LEU A 79 11.93 -0.31 2.06
N ALA A 80 12.26 0.10 0.85
CA ALA A 80 11.58 -0.37 -0.36
C ALA A 80 12.56 -0.47 -1.53
N SER A 81 12.33 -1.45 -2.41
CA SER A 81 13.11 -1.65 -3.63
C SER A 81 12.18 -1.99 -4.80
N ASN A 82 12.22 -1.12 -5.81
CA ASN A 82 11.51 -1.28 -7.07
C ASN A 82 12.46 -1.74 -8.16
N THR A 83 12.00 -2.66 -8.99
CA THR A 83 12.73 -3.08 -10.19
C THR A 83 11.98 -2.58 -11.41
N PHE A 84 12.65 -1.84 -12.27
CA PHE A 84 12.12 -1.34 -13.53
C PHE A 84 12.81 -2.05 -14.69
N ASN A 85 12.34 -3.24 -15.06
CA ASN A 85 12.89 -3.94 -16.21
C ASN A 85 12.30 -3.33 -17.48
N ILE A 86 13.16 -2.77 -18.32
CA ILE A 86 12.81 -2.46 -19.71
C ILE A 86 13.50 -3.51 -20.58
N ALA A 87 12.73 -4.43 -21.15
CA ALA A 87 13.23 -5.34 -22.17
C ALA A 87 12.80 -4.82 -23.54
N TYR A 88 13.78 -4.61 -24.41
CA TYR A 88 13.57 -4.30 -25.82
C TYR A 88 13.90 -5.55 -26.62
N ALA A 89 13.06 -5.89 -27.59
CA ALA A 89 13.44 -6.79 -28.66
C ALA A 89 13.41 -6.03 -29.98
N TYR A 90 14.41 -6.28 -30.82
CA TYR A 90 14.49 -5.73 -32.17
C TYR A 90 14.54 -6.88 -33.18
N ASP A 91 14.01 -6.67 -34.38
CA ASP A 91 14.29 -7.56 -35.51
C ASP A 91 15.73 -7.37 -36.01
N LYS A 92 16.13 -8.19 -37.00
CA LYS A 92 17.47 -8.11 -37.60
C LYS A 92 17.69 -6.82 -38.40
N GLN A 93 16.63 -6.07 -38.68
CA GLN A 93 16.64 -4.80 -39.42
C GLN A 93 16.69 -3.59 -38.47
N GLY A 94 16.65 -3.82 -37.14
CA GLY A 94 16.70 -2.77 -36.13
C GLY A 94 15.35 -2.17 -35.78
N ASN A 95 14.23 -2.73 -36.25
CA ASN A 95 12.89 -2.28 -35.85
C ASN A 95 12.52 -2.89 -34.49
N MET A 96 11.88 -2.10 -33.63
CA MET A 96 11.41 -2.57 -32.32
C MET A 96 10.24 -3.54 -32.49
N ILE A 97 10.40 -4.78 -32.02
CA ILE A 97 9.37 -5.84 -32.09
C ILE A 97 8.65 -6.06 -30.74
N SER A 98 9.24 -5.65 -29.61
CA SER A 98 8.54 -5.58 -28.34
C SER A 98 9.18 -4.61 -27.36
N LEU A 99 8.34 -4.00 -26.51
CA LEU A 99 8.70 -3.20 -25.36
C LEU A 99 8.00 -3.77 -24.14
N ASN A 100 8.76 -4.26 -23.16
CA ASN A 100 8.22 -4.68 -21.87
C ASN A 100 8.76 -3.74 -20.78
N ARG A 101 7.89 -2.95 -20.15
CA ARG A 101 8.23 -2.02 -19.06
C ARG A 101 7.53 -2.47 -17.76
N ASN A 102 8.20 -3.26 -16.93
CA ASN A 102 7.64 -3.67 -15.65
C ASN A 102 8.32 -2.90 -14.51
N GLY A 103 7.57 -2.02 -13.84
CA GLY A 103 7.97 -1.31 -12.62
C GLY A 103 7.28 -1.91 -11.40
N THR A 104 7.69 -3.09 -10.96
CA THR A 104 7.03 -3.77 -9.84
C THR A 104 7.81 -3.61 -8.54
N LEU A 105 7.07 -3.43 -7.44
CA LEU A 105 7.62 -3.45 -6.09
C LEU A 105 8.10 -4.88 -5.79
N THR A 106 9.38 -5.07 -5.53
CA THR A 106 9.90 -6.43 -5.25
C THR A 106 10.07 -6.69 -3.76
N LYS A 107 10.18 -5.62 -2.95
CA LYS A 107 10.34 -5.67 -1.49
C LYS A 107 9.77 -4.41 -0.85
N ASP A 108 9.14 -4.56 0.30
CA ASP A 108 8.75 -3.47 1.20
C ASP A 108 8.98 -3.90 2.65
N LEU A 109 10.17 -3.59 3.14
CA LEU A 109 10.62 -3.97 4.47
C LEU A 109 9.96 -3.15 5.58
N ASN A 110 9.33 -2.00 5.29
CA ASN A 110 8.48 -1.33 6.28
C ASN A 110 7.26 -2.20 6.64
N LYS A 111 6.73 -2.92 5.65
CA LYS A 111 5.63 -3.86 5.82
C LYS A 111 6.10 -5.29 6.12
N GLY A 112 7.41 -5.48 6.30
CA GLY A 112 8.00 -6.80 6.52
C GLY A 112 8.02 -7.69 5.28
N ILE A 113 7.77 -7.15 4.08
CA ILE A 113 7.74 -7.91 2.83
C ILE A 113 9.17 -8.05 2.28
N ASN A 114 9.73 -9.25 2.38
CA ASN A 114 11.10 -9.56 1.97
C ASN A 114 11.21 -9.89 0.48
N SER A 115 10.13 -10.40 -0.13
CA SER A 115 10.05 -10.62 -1.58
C SER A 115 8.60 -10.62 -2.07
N ILE A 116 8.42 -10.17 -3.31
CA ILE A 116 7.18 -10.28 -4.07
C ILE A 116 7.51 -10.92 -5.41
N THR A 117 6.76 -11.95 -5.79
CA THR A 117 6.76 -12.50 -7.15
C THR A 117 5.44 -12.17 -7.83
N TYR A 118 5.47 -12.12 -9.16
CA TYR A 118 4.33 -11.70 -9.98
C TYR A 118 4.06 -12.73 -11.06
N ASN A 119 2.79 -12.88 -11.42
CA ASN A 119 2.38 -13.67 -12.58
C ASN A 119 2.54 -12.85 -13.88
N LEU A 120 2.16 -13.45 -15.02
CA LEU A 120 2.24 -12.82 -16.34
C LEU A 120 1.34 -11.58 -16.52
N LEU A 121 0.36 -11.39 -15.63
CA LEU A 121 -0.53 -10.21 -15.62
C LEU A 121 0.00 -9.09 -14.69
N ASN A 122 1.23 -9.21 -14.18
CA ASN A 122 1.80 -8.34 -13.15
C ASN A 122 0.96 -8.30 -11.84
N LEU A 123 0.19 -9.35 -11.55
CA LEU A 123 -0.51 -9.52 -10.28
C LEU A 123 0.38 -10.28 -9.29
N PRO A 124 0.43 -9.88 -7.99
CA PRO A 124 1.30 -10.55 -7.03
C PRO A 124 0.91 -12.01 -6.84
N GLN A 125 1.83 -12.94 -7.08
CA GLN A 125 1.61 -14.38 -6.95
C GLN A 125 2.05 -14.89 -5.58
N THR A 126 3.22 -14.47 -5.09
CA THR A 126 3.67 -14.79 -3.73
C THR A 126 4.31 -13.58 -3.06
N LEU A 127 4.01 -13.40 -1.78
CA LEU A 127 4.63 -12.41 -0.90
C LEU A 127 5.28 -13.17 0.26
N THR A 128 6.59 -13.02 0.45
CA THR A 128 7.25 -13.51 1.67
C THR A 128 7.30 -12.37 2.69
N ILE A 129 6.77 -12.65 3.88
CA ILE A 129 6.71 -11.71 4.99
C ILE A 129 7.58 -12.27 6.10
N SER A 130 8.45 -11.44 6.66
CA SER A 130 9.23 -11.73 7.85
C SER A 130 9.41 -10.43 8.64
N ASN A 131 8.69 -10.33 9.75
CA ASN A 131 8.73 -9.19 10.65
C ASN A 131 8.53 -9.65 12.11
N PRO A 132 8.57 -8.75 13.10
CA PRO A 132 8.38 -9.13 14.51
C PRO A 132 7.02 -9.77 14.82
N LEU A 133 6.01 -9.65 13.93
CA LEU A 133 4.70 -10.31 14.06
C LEU A 133 4.72 -11.75 13.48
N GLY A 134 5.85 -12.18 12.91
CA GLY A 134 6.10 -13.53 12.43
C GLY A 134 6.50 -13.58 10.96
N SER A 135 6.69 -14.81 10.48
CA SER A 135 7.02 -15.07 9.07
C SER A 135 5.92 -15.89 8.40
N ALA A 136 5.63 -15.58 7.13
CA ALA A 136 4.74 -16.36 6.29
C ALA A 136 5.03 -16.15 4.81
N THR A 137 4.54 -17.08 3.99
CA THR A 137 4.38 -16.86 2.56
C THR A 137 2.90 -16.76 2.26
N ASN A 138 2.49 -15.62 1.75
CA ASN A 138 1.14 -15.39 1.25
C ASN A 138 1.14 -15.71 -0.24
N SER A 139 0.26 -16.62 -0.66
CA SER A 139 0.14 -17.05 -2.06
C SER A 139 -1.23 -16.71 -2.60
N TYR A 140 -1.27 -16.25 -3.84
CA TYR A 140 -2.47 -15.75 -4.50
C TYR A 140 -2.67 -16.45 -5.84
N THR A 141 -3.87 -16.96 -6.05
CA THR A 141 -4.27 -17.59 -7.31
C THR A 141 -5.30 -16.72 -8.00
N TYR A 142 -5.12 -16.51 -9.30
CA TYR A 142 -5.99 -15.69 -10.13
C TYR A 142 -6.49 -16.50 -11.32
N ALA A 143 -7.65 -16.13 -11.84
CA ALA A 143 -8.12 -16.56 -13.14
C ALA A 143 -7.33 -15.87 -14.25
N ALA A 144 -7.48 -16.35 -15.49
CA ALA A 144 -6.79 -15.81 -16.67
C ALA A 144 -7.21 -14.35 -16.99
N ASP A 145 -8.37 -13.92 -16.50
CA ASP A 145 -8.89 -12.54 -16.59
C ASP A 145 -8.36 -11.62 -15.48
N GLY A 146 -7.50 -12.12 -14.58
CA GLY A 146 -6.94 -11.38 -13.45
C GLY A 146 -7.80 -11.37 -12.19
N ARG A 147 -8.98 -12.00 -12.18
CA ARG A 147 -9.82 -12.08 -10.98
C ARG A 147 -9.20 -12.99 -9.92
N LYS A 148 -9.06 -12.51 -8.69
CA LYS A 148 -8.57 -13.29 -7.55
C LYS A 148 -9.51 -14.47 -7.26
N LEU A 149 -8.96 -15.68 -7.20
CA LEU A 149 -9.67 -16.93 -6.93
C LEU A 149 -9.37 -17.49 -5.55
N LYS A 150 -8.13 -17.33 -5.06
CA LYS A 150 -7.69 -17.93 -3.80
C LYS A 150 -6.58 -17.13 -3.14
N THR A 151 -6.59 -17.11 -1.81
CA THR A 151 -5.45 -16.69 -0.99
C THR A 151 -5.09 -17.79 -0.01
N VAL A 152 -3.80 -18.06 0.12
CA VAL A 152 -3.24 -18.94 1.15
C VAL A 152 -2.26 -18.12 1.97
N ILE A 153 -2.56 -17.93 3.25
CA ILE A 153 -1.83 -17.05 4.16
C ILE A 153 -1.51 -17.86 5.42
N GLY A 154 -0.25 -18.31 5.53
CA GLY A 154 0.12 -19.32 6.53
C GLY A 154 -0.71 -20.60 6.33
N SER A 155 -1.47 -21.00 7.35
CA SER A 155 -2.40 -22.14 7.27
C SER A 155 -3.81 -21.77 6.82
N LYS A 156 -4.14 -20.48 6.70
CA LYS A 156 -5.48 -20.01 6.35
C LYS A 156 -5.64 -19.98 4.84
N THR A 157 -6.72 -20.55 4.35
CA THR A 157 -7.11 -20.49 2.94
C THR A 157 -8.42 -19.72 2.81
N LYS A 158 -8.50 -18.79 1.86
CA LYS A 158 -9.77 -18.21 1.41
C LYS A 158 -9.97 -18.49 -0.08
N ASP A 159 -11.12 -19.02 -0.44
CA ASP A 159 -11.53 -19.24 -1.83
C ASP A 159 -12.66 -18.26 -2.18
N TYR A 160 -12.50 -17.55 -3.30
CA TYR A 160 -13.41 -16.51 -3.79
C TYR A 160 -14.21 -17.04 -4.99
N CYS A 161 -15.42 -17.49 -4.72
CA CYS A 161 -16.34 -18.10 -5.69
C CYS A 161 -17.43 -17.09 -6.09
N GLY A 162 -17.05 -16.10 -6.90
CA GLY A 162 -17.94 -14.99 -7.23
C GLY A 162 -18.21 -14.13 -5.99
N ASN A 163 -19.46 -14.07 -5.55
CA ASN A 163 -19.84 -13.37 -4.33
C ASN A 163 -19.81 -14.28 -3.08
N VAL A 164 -19.47 -15.56 -3.21
CA VAL A 164 -19.39 -16.50 -2.08
C VAL A 164 -17.94 -16.70 -1.65
N ILE A 165 -17.69 -16.67 -0.34
CA ILE A 165 -16.37 -16.87 0.27
C ILE A 165 -16.37 -18.14 1.11
N TYR A 166 -15.36 -18.97 0.90
CA TYR A 166 -15.05 -20.11 1.75
C TYR A 166 -13.74 -19.85 2.50
N GLU A 167 -13.69 -20.20 3.78
CA GLU A 167 -12.48 -20.20 4.59
C GLU A 167 -12.14 -21.62 5.01
N ASN A 168 -10.92 -22.06 4.69
CA ASN A 168 -10.43 -23.43 4.94
C ASN A 168 -11.40 -24.52 4.40
N GLY A 169 -12.01 -24.27 3.24
CA GLY A 169 -12.98 -25.18 2.62
C GLY A 169 -14.40 -25.13 3.20
N VAL A 170 -14.64 -24.31 4.24
CA VAL A 170 -15.95 -24.16 4.87
C VAL A 170 -16.60 -22.86 4.38
N PHE A 171 -17.90 -22.91 4.09
CA PHE A 171 -18.66 -21.71 3.75
C PHE A 171 -18.52 -20.65 4.85
N LYS A 172 -18.13 -19.43 4.47
CA LYS A 172 -17.96 -18.33 5.41
C LYS A 172 -18.97 -17.22 5.20
N ARG A 173 -19.12 -16.73 3.97
CA ARG A 173 -19.84 -15.48 3.71
C ARG A 173 -20.40 -15.40 2.29
N ILE A 174 -21.52 -14.69 2.15
CA ILE A 174 -22.03 -14.21 0.85
C ILE A 174 -21.93 -12.69 0.85
N LEU A 175 -21.23 -12.13 -0.13
CA LEU A 175 -21.19 -10.69 -0.39
C LEU A 175 -22.44 -10.29 -1.17
N ILE A 176 -23.07 -9.20 -0.76
CA ILE A 176 -24.19 -8.61 -1.48
C ILE A 176 -24.01 -7.09 -1.56
N GLU A 177 -24.73 -6.46 -2.47
CA GLU A 177 -24.72 -5.01 -2.54
C GLU A 177 -25.19 -4.41 -1.21
N GLY A 178 -24.43 -3.45 -0.69
CA GLY A 178 -24.71 -2.83 0.60
C GLY A 178 -24.48 -3.71 1.83
N GLY A 179 -23.86 -4.90 1.73
CA GLY A 179 -23.63 -5.72 2.93
C GLY A 179 -23.08 -7.14 2.69
N TYR A 180 -23.36 -8.04 3.62
CA TYR A 180 -23.01 -9.45 3.53
C TYR A 180 -23.90 -10.33 4.42
N ILE A 181 -23.97 -11.63 4.10
CA ILE A 181 -24.61 -12.64 4.93
C ILE A 181 -23.53 -13.55 5.53
N GLU A 182 -23.59 -13.76 6.84
CA GLU A 182 -22.70 -14.65 7.56
C GLU A 182 -23.46 -15.33 8.72
N GLY A 183 -23.32 -16.66 8.85
CA GLY A 183 -24.04 -17.42 9.86
C GLY A 183 -25.57 -17.30 9.77
N GLY A 184 -26.11 -17.08 8.57
CA GLY A 184 -27.55 -16.85 8.35
C GLY A 184 -28.05 -15.45 8.74
N THR A 185 -27.19 -14.57 9.23
CA THR A 185 -27.54 -13.18 9.58
C THR A 185 -27.08 -12.23 8.48
N TYR A 186 -27.95 -11.29 8.10
CA TYR A 186 -27.58 -10.21 7.20
C TYR A 186 -26.97 -9.04 7.97
N TYR A 187 -25.86 -8.53 7.45
CA TYR A 187 -25.17 -7.36 7.93
C TYR A 187 -25.15 -6.32 6.82
N PHE A 188 -25.60 -5.11 7.09
CA PHE A 188 -25.62 -4.03 6.11
C PHE A 188 -24.57 -2.97 6.44
N TYR A 189 -24.11 -2.31 5.38
CA TYR A 189 -23.13 -1.24 5.39
C TYR A 189 -23.83 0.11 5.34
N LEU A 190 -23.44 1.00 6.25
CA LEU A 190 -23.71 2.43 6.12
C LEU A 190 -22.47 3.09 5.55
N THR A 191 -22.58 3.55 4.31
CA THR A 191 -21.47 4.11 3.55
C THR A 191 -21.51 5.63 3.51
N ASP A 192 -20.35 6.28 3.32
CA ASP A 192 -20.31 7.68 2.93
C ASP A 192 -20.52 7.88 1.42
N HIS A 193 -20.42 9.13 0.96
CA HIS A 193 -20.62 9.51 -0.45
C HIS A 193 -19.63 8.88 -1.44
N LEU A 194 -18.48 8.39 -0.98
CA LEU A 194 -17.49 7.68 -1.80
C LEU A 194 -17.68 6.16 -1.73
N GLY A 195 -18.70 5.69 -1.01
CA GLY A 195 -18.96 4.26 -0.79
C GLY A 195 -18.06 3.64 0.27
N ASN A 196 -17.40 4.42 1.13
CA ASN A 196 -16.58 3.88 2.20
C ASN A 196 -17.47 3.32 3.30
N ASN A 197 -17.20 2.10 3.75
CA ASN A 197 -17.94 1.49 4.84
C ASN A 197 -17.65 2.18 6.18
N ARG A 198 -18.56 3.04 6.65
CA ARG A 198 -18.41 3.76 7.93
C ARG A 198 -18.91 2.95 9.10
N VAL A 199 -20.02 2.22 8.92
CA VAL A 199 -20.63 1.40 9.96
C VAL A 199 -21.14 0.08 9.37
N VAL A 200 -20.93 -1.00 10.11
CA VAL A 200 -21.59 -2.30 9.87
C VAL A 200 -22.58 -2.53 11.00
N ALA A 201 -23.83 -2.85 10.65
CA ALA A 201 -24.85 -3.20 11.61
C ALA A 201 -25.52 -4.54 11.26
N ASP A 202 -26.03 -5.25 12.27
CA ASP A 202 -26.86 -6.44 12.06
C ASP A 202 -28.32 -6.08 11.76
N VAL A 203 -29.12 -7.09 11.39
CA VAL A 203 -30.57 -6.96 11.11
C VAL A 203 -31.38 -6.30 12.24
N SER A 204 -30.87 -6.32 13.47
CA SER A 204 -31.53 -5.72 14.64
C SER A 204 -31.07 -4.28 14.90
N GLY A 205 -30.21 -3.72 14.04
CA GLY A 205 -29.67 -2.37 14.18
C GLY A 205 -28.48 -2.26 15.14
N ASN A 206 -27.95 -3.37 15.65
CA ASN A 206 -26.78 -3.31 16.52
C ASN A 206 -25.53 -3.05 15.70
N ILE A 207 -24.78 -2.03 16.09
CA ILE A 207 -23.50 -1.69 15.48
C ILE A 207 -22.47 -2.78 15.81
N LYS A 208 -21.89 -3.37 14.76
CA LYS A 208 -20.84 -4.40 14.86
C LYS A 208 -19.47 -3.85 14.56
N GLN A 209 -19.40 -2.81 13.73
CA GLN A 209 -18.16 -2.22 13.31
C GLN A 209 -18.32 -0.74 13.01
N THR A 210 -17.38 0.10 13.46
CA THR A 210 -17.29 1.51 13.05
C THR A 210 -15.88 1.79 12.53
N ASN A 211 -15.80 2.34 11.32
CA ASN A 211 -14.53 2.66 10.67
C ASN A 211 -14.44 4.16 10.40
N HIS A 212 -13.26 4.73 10.67
CA HIS A 212 -12.96 6.12 10.36
C HIS A 212 -11.67 6.21 9.55
N TYR A 213 -11.77 6.86 8.38
CA TYR A 213 -10.68 6.91 7.41
C TYR A 213 -10.05 8.30 7.30
N TYR A 214 -8.74 8.33 7.16
CA TYR A 214 -8.04 9.41 6.47
C TYR A 214 -8.43 9.44 4.98
N PRO A 215 -8.15 10.53 4.25
CA PRO A 215 -8.55 10.69 2.85
C PRO A 215 -8.13 9.54 1.92
N PHE A 216 -6.99 8.88 2.19
CA PHE A 216 -6.49 7.77 1.36
C PHE A 216 -6.83 6.37 1.92
N GLY A 217 -7.78 6.29 2.85
CA GLY A 217 -8.32 5.00 3.33
C GLY A 217 -7.59 4.38 4.52
N MET A 218 -6.57 5.05 5.06
CA MET A 218 -5.90 4.61 6.30
C MET A 218 -6.86 4.81 7.47
N SER A 219 -7.01 3.80 8.33
CA SER A 219 -7.85 3.91 9.52
C SER A 219 -7.19 4.87 10.54
N PHE A 220 -7.92 5.87 11.02
CA PHE A 220 -7.41 6.80 12.04
C PHE A 220 -7.89 6.47 13.45
N ALA A 221 -9.03 5.78 13.56
CA ALA A 221 -9.59 5.27 14.80
C ALA A 221 -10.52 4.10 14.46
N GLU A 222 -10.37 3.00 15.18
CA GLU A 222 -11.35 1.92 15.18
C GLU A 222 -12.20 2.06 16.44
N GLY A 223 -13.50 2.25 16.27
CA GLY A 223 -14.46 2.28 17.38
C GLY A 223 -14.91 0.88 17.77
N ILE A 224 -16.21 0.60 17.67
CA ILE A 224 -16.77 -0.73 17.95
C ILE A 224 -16.25 -1.74 16.91
N GLN A 225 -15.84 -2.93 17.36
CA GLN A 225 -15.26 -4.01 16.55
C GLN A 225 -15.70 -5.40 17.05
N THR A 226 -16.99 -5.63 17.28
CA THR A 226 -17.48 -6.90 17.87
C THR A 226 -17.62 -8.03 16.85
N SER A 227 -17.70 -7.72 15.56
CA SER A 227 -17.67 -8.70 14.47
C SER A 227 -16.95 -8.09 13.27
N PRO A 228 -15.61 -8.04 13.30
CA PRO A 228 -14.85 -7.34 12.28
C PRO A 228 -14.92 -8.07 10.93
N GLN A 229 -15.11 -7.30 9.87
CA GLN A 229 -15.03 -7.76 8.49
C GLN A 229 -14.01 -6.93 7.70
N PRO A 230 -13.42 -7.48 6.60
CA PRO A 230 -12.28 -6.87 5.92
C PRO A 230 -12.63 -5.84 4.83
N TYR A 231 -13.88 -5.75 4.36
CA TYR A 231 -14.33 -4.78 3.35
C TYR A 231 -14.54 -3.39 3.95
N LYS A 232 -13.68 -2.43 3.56
CA LYS A 232 -13.48 -1.16 4.26
C LYS A 232 -13.65 0.01 3.30
N TYR A 233 -12.57 0.70 2.99
CA TYR A 233 -12.49 1.85 2.09
C TYR A 233 -12.82 1.45 0.65
N ASN A 234 -13.67 2.24 -0.03
CA ASN A 234 -14.26 1.97 -1.34
C ASN A 234 -14.85 0.54 -1.49
N GLY A 235 -15.31 -0.05 -0.39
CA GLY A 235 -15.79 -1.43 -0.35
C GLY A 235 -14.74 -2.49 -0.70
N LYS A 236 -13.45 -2.16 -0.66
CA LYS A 236 -12.35 -3.09 -0.97
C LYS A 236 -11.89 -3.86 0.26
N GLU A 237 -11.46 -5.09 0.03
CA GLU A 237 -10.92 -5.96 1.08
C GLU A 237 -9.58 -5.40 1.54
N LEU A 238 -9.45 -5.13 2.84
CA LEU A 238 -8.21 -4.76 3.50
C LEU A 238 -7.53 -6.02 4.02
N ASP A 239 -6.33 -6.30 3.53
CA ASP A 239 -5.46 -7.32 4.07
C ASP A 239 -4.61 -6.74 5.20
N THR A 240 -4.94 -7.12 6.43
CA THR A 240 -4.21 -6.73 7.65
C THR A 240 -3.24 -7.82 8.12
N ASP A 241 -3.13 -8.95 7.41
CA ASP A 241 -2.30 -10.06 7.87
C ASP A 241 -0.86 -9.60 8.06
N ARG A 242 -0.32 -9.88 9.26
CA ARG A 242 1.05 -9.52 9.66
C ARG A 242 1.43 -8.06 9.40
N GLY A 243 0.45 -7.14 9.41
CA GLY A 243 0.69 -5.71 9.27
C GLY A 243 0.83 -5.21 7.83
N LEU A 244 0.45 -6.01 6.82
CA LEU A 244 0.45 -5.58 5.40
C LEU A 244 -0.34 -4.27 5.23
N ASN A 245 -1.57 -4.24 5.73
CA ASN A 245 -2.49 -3.11 5.64
C ASN A 245 -2.61 -2.61 4.19
N LEU A 246 -2.91 -3.51 3.26
CA LEU A 246 -3.06 -3.21 1.83
C LEU A 246 -4.49 -3.50 1.36
N TYR A 247 -5.04 -2.60 0.56
CA TYR A 247 -6.34 -2.78 -0.07
C TYR A 247 -6.23 -3.54 -1.37
N ASP A 248 -7.05 -4.58 -1.55
CA ASP A 248 -7.16 -5.31 -2.80
C ASP A 248 -8.18 -4.65 -3.74
N TYR A 249 -7.67 -4.00 -4.79
CA TYR A 249 -8.47 -3.41 -5.88
C TYR A 249 -8.59 -4.34 -7.09
N SER A 250 -8.39 -5.65 -6.88
CA SER A 250 -8.39 -6.74 -7.88
C SER A 250 -7.22 -6.68 -8.84
N ALA A 251 -7.06 -5.58 -9.57
CA ALA A 251 -5.96 -5.40 -10.52
C ALA A 251 -4.64 -5.04 -9.83
N ARG A 252 -4.69 -4.38 -8.67
CA ARG A 252 -3.51 -3.87 -7.94
C ARG A 252 -3.80 -3.78 -6.44
N TYR A 253 -2.75 -3.82 -5.63
CA TYR A 253 -2.86 -3.48 -4.22
C TYR A 253 -2.63 -1.99 -4.01
N MET A 254 -3.50 -1.35 -3.23
CA MET A 254 -3.38 0.07 -2.84
C MET A 254 -2.86 0.14 -1.41
N ASP A 255 -1.80 0.92 -1.20
CA ASP A 255 -1.26 1.22 0.12
C ASP A 255 -1.89 2.51 0.66
N PRO A 256 -2.78 2.42 1.66
CA PRO A 256 -3.49 3.58 2.19
C PRO A 256 -2.59 4.55 2.95
N ALA A 257 -1.43 4.09 3.45
CA ALA A 257 -0.47 4.95 4.13
C ALA A 257 0.27 5.86 3.12
N LEU A 258 0.43 5.40 1.88
CA LEU A 258 1.14 6.12 0.82
C LEU A 258 0.22 6.76 -0.21
N GLY A 259 -1.07 6.40 -0.22
CA GLY A 259 -2.05 6.86 -1.19
C GLY A 259 -1.67 6.48 -2.63
N ARG A 260 -1.22 5.24 -2.86
CA ARG A 260 -0.76 4.78 -4.19
C ARG A 260 -0.90 3.27 -4.37
N PHE A 261 -0.87 2.83 -5.62
CA PHE A 261 -0.78 1.40 -5.94
C PHE A 261 0.65 0.87 -5.81
N SER A 262 0.79 -0.43 -5.51
CA SER A 262 2.08 -1.12 -5.38
C SER A 262 2.67 -1.60 -6.71
N THR A 263 1.87 -1.57 -7.79
CA THR A 263 2.26 -1.98 -9.14
C THR A 263 1.87 -0.93 -10.18
N VAL A 264 2.61 -0.94 -11.29
CA VAL A 264 2.33 -0.10 -12.47
C VAL A 264 0.97 -0.46 -13.06
N ASP A 265 0.20 0.55 -13.45
CA ASP A 265 -1.02 0.38 -14.24
C ASP A 265 -0.73 -0.35 -15.56
N SER A 266 -1.50 -1.39 -15.88
CA SER A 266 -1.37 -2.11 -17.15
C SER A 266 -1.72 -1.25 -18.37
N LEU A 267 -2.43 -0.14 -18.18
CA LEU A 267 -2.79 0.82 -19.22
C LEU A 267 -1.95 2.10 -19.14
N VAL A 268 -0.78 2.06 -18.48
CA VAL A 268 0.08 3.23 -18.30
C VAL A 268 0.43 3.92 -19.62
N GLU A 269 0.62 3.19 -20.73
CA GLU A 269 0.91 3.82 -22.02
C GLU A 269 -0.21 4.72 -22.55
N LYS A 270 -1.44 4.60 -22.04
CA LYS A 270 -2.54 5.49 -22.43
C LYS A 270 -2.51 6.83 -21.70
N TYR A 271 -1.72 6.96 -20.64
CA TYR A 271 -1.76 8.10 -19.71
C TYR A 271 -0.36 8.61 -19.34
N TYR A 272 0.37 9.16 -20.32
CA TYR A 272 1.76 9.62 -20.13
C TYR A 272 1.95 10.73 -19.09
N SER A 273 0.92 11.54 -18.82
CA SER A 273 0.96 12.65 -17.86
C SER A 273 0.61 12.25 -16.42
N ILE A 274 0.18 11.00 -16.19
CA ILE A 274 -0.26 10.51 -14.89
C ILE A 274 0.77 9.51 -14.36
N SER A 275 1.03 9.56 -13.05
CA SER A 275 1.91 8.58 -12.42
C SER A 275 1.33 7.16 -12.60
N PRO A 276 2.15 6.15 -12.99
CA PRO A 276 1.68 4.78 -13.16
C PRO A 276 1.14 4.12 -11.89
N TYR A 277 1.41 4.74 -10.73
CA TYR A 277 1.00 4.28 -9.40
C TYR A 277 -0.08 5.19 -8.78
N ALA A 278 -0.58 6.19 -9.54
CA ALA A 278 -1.51 7.17 -9.02
C ALA A 278 -2.77 6.49 -8.47
N TYR A 279 -3.17 6.94 -7.29
CA TYR A 279 -4.49 6.69 -6.71
C TYR A 279 -5.21 8.04 -6.62
N VAL A 280 -6.52 8.04 -6.87
CA VAL A 280 -7.37 9.25 -6.96
C VAL A 280 -8.24 9.34 -5.72
#